data_AF-A0A2T2WN11-F1
#
_entry.id   AF-A0A2T2WN11-F1
#
_cell.length_a   1.000
_cell.length_b   1.000
_cell.length_c   1.000
_cell.angle_alpha   90.00
_cell.angle_beta   90.00
_cell.angle_gamma   90.00
#
_symmetry.space_group_name_H-M   'P 1'
#
loop_
_entity.id
_entity.type
_entity.pdbx_description
1 polymer ?
#
loop_
_entity_poly.entity_id
_entity_poly.type
_entity_poly.pdbx_seq_one_letter_code
_entity_poly.pdbx_strand_id
1 'polypeptide(L)'
;MLDLTVVVLSYEDVRRQIQRGARILDVRTPQEYVYLHLVGAIPLAAPRFGFRQLSGHLLTAGERVIIVAQSPVSGQVAAQEIDAIGVDVIGIFASLPRTWESKGLAVQLGELVFPEKFLAYVHDHPDIDLVDVREPVEQMRFPFPQVTRSLPFSCWPDGSEALDAARPTIFVAGRDDRAILAARDTMMRGFPRVGYLVGGYDLFHHPRVYDPKEAARNSAHHGVFI
;
A
#
# COMPACT_ATOMS: atom_id res chain seq x y z
N MET A 1 0.44 -11.17 32.02
CA MET A 1 0.38 -10.32 30.83
C MET A 1 0.75 -8.93 31.30
N LEU A 2 1.94 -8.44 30.99
CA LEU A 2 2.32 -7.07 31.36
C LEU A 2 1.44 -6.13 30.53
N ASP A 3 0.77 -5.19 31.19
CA ASP A 3 0.06 -4.11 30.47
C ASP A 3 1.12 -3.27 29.75
N LEU A 4 1.27 -3.54 28.46
CA LEU A 4 2.14 -2.76 27.58
C LEU A 4 1.61 -1.32 27.57
N THR A 5 2.23 -0.44 28.35
CA THR A 5 1.83 0.97 28.41
C THR A 5 2.52 1.69 27.25
N VAL A 6 1.88 1.67 26.08
CA VAL A 6 2.40 2.35 24.89
C VAL A 6 2.05 3.82 24.96
N VAL A 7 3.06 4.67 24.81
CA VAL A 7 2.89 6.13 24.83
C VAL A 7 2.43 6.65 23.48
N VAL A 8 1.58 7.68 23.49
CA VAL A 8 1.26 8.44 22.28
C VAL A 8 2.38 9.45 22.04
N LEU A 9 2.98 9.40 20.85
CA LEU A 9 4.12 10.23 20.47
C LEU A 9 3.66 11.59 19.92
N SER A 10 4.38 12.64 20.30
CA SER A 10 4.29 13.94 19.64
C SER A 10 5.03 13.94 18.30
N TYR A 11 4.83 14.99 17.48
CA TYR A 11 5.61 15.18 16.24
C TYR A 11 7.12 15.24 16.49
N GLU A 12 7.53 15.89 17.59
CA GLU A 12 8.94 15.97 17.97
C GLU A 12 9.49 14.60 18.36
N ASP A 13 8.72 13.80 19.10
CA ASP A 13 9.12 12.45 19.46
C ASP A 13 9.28 11.57 18.22
N VAL A 14 8.32 11.61 17.28
CA VAL A 14 8.41 10.85 16.03
C VAL A 14 9.67 11.21 15.27
N ARG A 15 9.93 12.51 15.05
CA ARG A 15 11.13 12.98 14.36
C ARG A 15 12.42 12.50 15.07
N ARG A 16 12.46 12.62 16.39
CA ARG A 16 13.62 12.19 17.20
C ARG A 16 13.85 10.67 17.13
N GLN A 17 12.78 9.88 17.12
CA GLN A 17 12.90 8.41 17.05
C GLN A 17 13.28 7.95 15.64
N ILE A 18 12.75 8.58 14.58
CA ILE A 18 13.18 8.32 13.20
C ILE A 18 14.67 8.61 13.05
N GLN A 19 15.16 9.75 13.57
CA GLN A 19 16.60 10.08 13.56
C GLN A 19 17.47 9.07 14.34
N ARG A 20 16.89 8.36 15.31
CA ARG A 20 17.55 7.29 16.06
C ARG A 20 17.43 5.91 15.40
N GLY A 21 16.90 5.86 14.18
CA GLY A 21 16.77 4.63 13.39
C GLY A 21 15.51 3.81 13.69
N ALA A 22 14.50 4.38 14.34
CA ALA A 22 13.22 3.69 14.48
C ALA A 22 12.54 3.52 13.12
N ARG A 23 12.07 2.31 12.83
CA ARG A 23 11.25 2.01 11.67
C ARG A 23 9.82 2.50 11.92
N ILE A 24 9.08 2.73 10.84
CA ILE A 24 7.70 3.20 10.90
C ILE A 24 6.80 2.09 10.35
N LEU A 25 5.88 1.60 11.15
CA LEU A 25 4.83 0.68 10.71
C LEU A 25 3.51 1.44 10.65
N ASP A 26 2.95 1.55 9.46
CA ASP A 26 1.66 2.20 9.25
C ASP A 26 0.55 1.16 9.23
N VAL A 27 -0.28 1.19 10.27
CA VAL A 27 -1.36 0.22 10.47
C VAL A 27 -2.73 0.76 10.06
N ARG A 28 -2.77 1.94 9.44
CA ARG A 28 -3.98 2.50 8.84
C ARG A 28 -4.40 1.70 7.62
N THR A 29 -5.54 2.06 7.04
CA THR A 29 -6.01 1.41 5.83
C THR A 29 -5.03 1.61 4.65
N PRO A 30 -5.00 0.66 3.71
CA PRO A 30 -4.38 0.80 2.39
C PRO A 30 -4.51 2.19 1.75
N GLN A 31 -5.74 2.70 1.73
CA GLN A 31 -6.09 3.98 1.12
C GLN A 31 -5.53 5.15 1.92
N GLU A 32 -5.62 5.13 3.26
CA GLU A 32 -5.06 6.18 4.12
C GLU A 32 -3.54 6.26 4.02
N TYR A 33 -2.86 5.12 3.85
CA TYR A 33 -1.41 5.07 3.63
C TYR A 33 -1.04 5.73 2.29
N VAL A 34 -1.64 5.27 1.18
CA VAL A 34 -1.30 5.79 -0.15
C VAL A 34 -1.69 7.25 -0.30
N TYR A 35 -2.81 7.68 0.30
CA TYR A 35 -3.22 9.09 0.28
C TYR A 35 -2.15 10.01 0.86
N LEU A 36 -1.59 9.66 2.02
CA LEU A 36 -0.46 10.37 2.63
C LEU A 36 0.17 9.53 3.75
N HIS A 37 1.44 9.20 3.65
CA HIS A 37 2.21 8.44 4.65
C HIS A 37 3.54 9.13 4.99
N LEU A 38 4.16 8.71 6.09
CA LEU A 38 5.53 9.13 6.42
C LEU A 38 6.53 8.40 5.51
N VAL A 39 7.53 9.12 4.98
CA VAL A 39 8.57 8.53 4.14
C VAL A 39 9.24 7.34 4.86
N GLY A 40 9.38 6.22 4.16
CA GLY A 40 9.97 4.99 4.71
C GLY A 40 9.01 4.07 5.45
N ALA A 41 7.77 4.50 5.70
CA ALA A 41 6.78 3.70 6.41
C ALA A 41 6.44 2.40 5.68
N ILE A 42 6.23 1.36 6.47
CA ILE A 42 5.86 0.01 6.03
C ILE A 42 4.35 -0.11 6.19
N PRO A 43 3.59 -0.25 5.10
CA PRO A 43 2.15 -0.41 5.16
C PRO A 43 1.81 -1.84 5.57
N LEU A 44 1.12 -1.98 6.69
CA LEU A 44 0.51 -3.24 7.10
C LEU A 44 -0.74 -2.94 7.93
N ALA A 45 -1.89 -2.92 7.27
CA ALA A 45 -3.15 -2.55 7.91
C ALA A 45 -3.49 -3.48 9.10
N ALA A 46 -3.98 -2.89 10.20
CA ALA A 46 -4.45 -3.61 11.37
C ALA A 46 -5.80 -3.03 11.86
N PRO A 47 -6.64 -3.83 12.54
CA PRO A 47 -6.48 -5.27 12.77
C PRO A 47 -6.78 -6.08 11.50
N ARG A 48 -6.08 -7.21 11.31
CA ARG A 48 -6.37 -8.16 10.24
C ARG A 48 -5.96 -9.57 10.63
N PHE A 49 -6.58 -10.56 9.98
CA PHE A 49 -6.13 -11.95 10.10
C PHE A 49 -4.68 -12.09 9.65
N GLY A 50 -3.88 -12.79 10.47
CA GLY A 50 -2.46 -13.04 10.18
C GLY A 50 -1.54 -11.83 10.37
N PHE A 51 -2.01 -10.71 10.94
CA PHE A 51 -1.19 -9.51 11.14
C PHE A 51 0.14 -9.81 11.83
N ARG A 52 0.11 -10.48 12.98
CA ARG A 52 1.33 -10.93 13.69
C ARG A 52 2.31 -11.72 12.81
N GLN A 53 1.82 -12.66 12.00
CA GLN A 53 2.66 -13.47 11.11
C GLN A 53 3.29 -12.61 10.01
N LEU A 54 2.50 -11.75 9.37
CA LEU A 54 2.96 -10.85 8.32
C LEU A 54 3.98 -9.83 8.85
N SER A 55 3.73 -9.27 10.04
CA SER A 55 4.68 -8.41 10.73
C SER A 55 6.04 -9.09 10.92
N GLY A 56 6.07 -10.38 11.26
CA GLY A 56 7.31 -11.16 11.40
C GLY A 56 8.09 -11.40 10.11
N HIS A 57 7.48 -11.18 8.94
CA HIS A 57 8.19 -11.18 7.65
C HIS A 57 8.78 -9.82 7.29
N LEU A 58 8.27 -8.73 7.89
CA LEU A 58 8.64 -7.34 7.57
C LEU A 58 9.56 -6.73 8.63
N LEU A 59 9.46 -7.21 9.87
CA LEU A 59 10.15 -6.72 11.05
C LEU A 59 10.91 -7.86 11.74
N THR A 60 12.03 -7.52 12.36
CA THR A 60 12.86 -8.46 13.12
C THR A 60 12.79 -8.16 14.62
N ALA A 61 12.90 -9.19 15.46
CA ALA A 61 12.96 -9.02 16.90
C ALA A 61 14.09 -8.04 17.31
N GLY A 62 13.79 -7.15 18.27
CA GLY A 62 14.69 -6.09 18.71
C GLY A 62 14.68 -4.83 17.84
N GLU A 63 14.03 -4.84 16.67
CA GLU A 63 13.82 -3.60 15.91
C GLU A 63 12.92 -2.63 16.68
N ARG A 64 13.26 -1.35 16.59
CA ARG A 64 12.52 -0.25 17.21
C ARG A 64 11.48 0.25 16.23
N VAL A 65 10.21 0.22 16.61
CA VAL A 65 9.09 0.59 15.72
C VAL A 65 8.22 1.69 16.32
N ILE A 66 7.90 2.68 15.50
CA ILE A 66 6.81 3.62 15.70
C ILE A 66 5.59 3.08 14.95
N ILE A 67 4.45 2.99 15.63
CA ILE A 67 3.18 2.61 15.00
C ILE A 67 2.43 3.87 14.58
N VAL A 68 2.19 4.05 13.30
CA VAL A 68 1.27 5.08 12.77
C VAL A 68 -0.11 4.47 12.69
N ALA A 69 -1.08 5.07 13.37
CA ALA A 69 -2.43 4.53 13.47
C ALA A 69 -3.49 5.64 13.33
N GLN A 70 -4.70 5.26 12.97
CA GLN A 70 -5.84 6.18 12.90
C GLN A 70 -6.20 6.76 14.28
N SER A 71 -6.00 5.97 15.34
CA SER A 71 -6.28 6.36 16.72
C SER A 71 -5.29 5.70 17.68
N PRO A 72 -5.10 6.24 18.90
CA PRO A 72 -4.33 5.56 19.94
C PRO A 72 -4.84 4.15 20.25
N VAL A 73 -6.16 3.95 20.22
CA VAL A 73 -6.80 2.66 20.53
C VAL A 73 -6.45 1.60 19.49
N SER A 74 -6.59 1.91 18.20
CA SER A 74 -6.21 0.96 17.14
C SER A 74 -4.71 0.69 17.11
N GLY A 75 -3.89 1.71 17.40
CA GLY A 75 -2.44 1.53 17.56
C GLY A 75 -2.07 0.60 18.72
N GLN A 76 -2.81 0.66 19.84
CA GLN A 76 -2.57 -0.22 20.99
C GLN A 76 -2.82 -1.70 20.66
N VAL A 77 -3.88 -1.98 19.90
CA VAL A 77 -4.18 -3.36 19.46
C VAL A 77 -3.05 -3.89 18.56
N ALA A 78 -2.58 -3.09 17.61
CA ALA A 78 -1.45 -3.47 16.77
C ALA A 78 -0.16 -3.66 17.59
N ALA A 79 0.10 -2.77 18.56
CA ALA A 79 1.27 -2.85 19.43
C ALA A 79 1.32 -4.17 20.22
N GLN A 80 0.18 -4.63 20.75
CA GLN A 80 0.11 -5.90 21.49
C GLN A 80 0.45 -7.11 20.60
N GLU A 81 0.02 -7.12 19.34
CA GLU A 81 0.35 -8.22 18.42
C GLU A 81 1.83 -8.21 17.99
N ILE A 82 2.41 -7.01 17.84
CA ILE A 82 3.81 -6.81 17.42
C ILE A 82 4.78 -7.09 18.58
N ASP A 83 4.47 -6.65 19.79
CA ASP A 83 5.27 -6.95 20.98
C ASP A 83 5.42 -8.46 21.19
N ALA A 84 4.36 -9.22 20.89
CA ALA A 84 4.38 -10.67 20.97
C ALA A 84 5.38 -11.36 20.00
N ILE A 85 5.91 -10.67 18.98
CA ILE A 85 7.00 -11.18 18.13
C ILE A 85 8.38 -10.61 18.49
N GLY A 86 8.49 -9.92 19.62
CA GLY A 86 9.76 -9.42 20.16
C GLY A 86 10.25 -8.12 19.54
N VAL A 87 9.38 -7.36 18.85
CA VAL A 87 9.68 -6.04 18.30
C VAL A 87 9.46 -4.97 19.37
N ASP A 88 10.37 -4.01 19.48
CA ASP A 88 10.32 -2.92 20.48
C ASP A 88 9.41 -1.78 20.00
N VAL A 89 8.16 -1.75 20.48
CA VAL A 89 7.19 -0.69 20.16
C VAL A 89 7.50 0.56 20.97
N ILE A 90 8.08 1.55 20.32
CA ILE A 90 8.51 2.82 20.94
C ILE A 90 7.34 3.72 21.32
N GLY A 91 6.25 3.63 20.56
CA GLY A 91 5.06 4.45 20.77
C GLY A 91 4.12 4.48 19.57
N ILE A 92 2.95 5.06 19.77
CA ILE A 92 1.92 5.22 18.76
C ILE A 92 1.87 6.68 18.30
N PHE A 93 1.95 6.91 17.00
CA PHE A 93 1.68 8.20 16.38
C PHE A 93 0.29 8.18 15.75
N ALA A 94 -0.66 8.82 16.43
CA ALA A 94 -2.04 8.95 15.97
C ALA A 94 -2.39 10.43 15.85
N SER A 95 -2.07 11.03 14.70
CA SER A 95 -2.36 12.42 14.40
C SER A 95 -2.89 12.56 12.97
N LEU A 96 -3.42 13.75 12.64
CA LEU A 96 -4.08 13.99 11.36
C LEU A 96 -3.06 14.13 10.23
N PRO A 97 -3.07 13.28 9.17
CA PRO A 97 -2.03 13.28 8.15
C PRO A 97 -1.71 14.63 7.52
N ARG A 98 -2.75 15.45 7.27
CA ARG A 98 -2.62 16.79 6.68
C ARG A 98 -1.72 17.77 7.46
N THR A 99 -1.40 17.49 8.72
CA THR A 99 -0.54 18.36 9.53
C THR A 99 0.93 17.97 9.49
N TRP A 100 1.27 16.76 9.03
CA TRP A 100 2.59 16.15 9.21
C TRP A 100 3.72 16.96 8.57
N GLU A 101 3.55 17.36 7.31
CA GLU A 101 4.54 18.15 6.56
C GLU A 101 4.76 19.52 7.22
N SER A 102 3.68 20.24 7.57
CA SER A 102 3.77 21.53 8.27
C SER A 102 4.42 21.45 9.66
N LYS A 103 4.51 20.23 10.22
CA LYS A 103 5.18 19.93 11.49
C LYS A 103 6.59 19.34 11.30
N GLY A 104 7.11 19.37 10.08
CA GLY A 104 8.49 19.00 9.75
C GLY A 104 8.73 17.49 9.64
N LEU A 105 7.68 16.70 9.40
CA LEU A 105 7.81 15.28 9.06
C LEU A 105 7.87 15.12 7.55
N ALA A 106 8.77 14.26 7.06
CA ALA A 106 8.84 13.90 5.66
C ALA A 106 7.65 13.01 5.30
N VAL A 107 6.88 13.42 4.29
CA VAL A 107 5.70 12.71 3.82
C VAL A 107 5.82 12.34 2.36
N GLN A 108 5.07 11.33 1.95
CA GLN A 108 4.90 10.93 0.56
C GLN A 108 3.43 10.60 0.32
N LEU A 109 2.98 10.85 -0.90
CA LEU A 109 1.65 10.48 -1.38
C LEU A 109 1.80 9.60 -2.62
N GLY A 110 0.77 8.84 -2.90
CA GLY A 110 0.60 8.09 -4.13
C GLY A 110 -0.79 8.26 -4.71
N GLU A 111 -1.06 7.46 -5.71
CA GLU A 111 -2.29 7.54 -6.50
C GLU A 111 -3.26 6.41 -6.14
N LEU A 112 -4.53 6.76 -5.98
CA LEU A 112 -5.62 5.83 -5.74
C LEU A 112 -6.49 5.75 -6.98
N VAL A 113 -6.45 4.60 -7.66
CA VAL A 113 -7.34 4.34 -8.78
C VAL A 113 -8.49 3.47 -8.29
N PHE A 114 -9.71 4.01 -8.31
CA PHE A 114 -10.89 3.28 -7.89
C PHE A 114 -11.47 2.46 -9.05
N PRO A 115 -11.94 1.22 -8.79
CA PRO A 115 -12.44 0.32 -9.83
C PRO A 115 -13.51 0.91 -10.76
N GLU A 116 -14.41 1.74 -10.24
CA GLU A 116 -15.50 2.36 -11.01
C GLU A 116 -15.00 3.39 -12.02
N LYS A 117 -13.77 3.89 -11.84
CA LYS A 117 -13.10 4.84 -12.74
C LYS A 117 -11.92 4.24 -13.48
N PHE A 118 -11.57 2.99 -13.18
CA PHE A 118 -10.33 2.37 -13.67
C PHE A 118 -10.25 2.31 -15.20
N LEU A 119 -11.32 1.90 -15.90
CA LEU A 119 -11.28 1.83 -17.37
C LEU A 119 -11.10 3.19 -18.03
N ALA A 120 -11.78 4.23 -17.52
CA ALA A 120 -11.60 5.60 -17.99
C ALA A 120 -10.19 6.11 -17.67
N TYR A 121 -9.69 5.81 -16.47
CA TYR A 121 -8.34 6.15 -16.06
C TYR A 121 -7.28 5.55 -17.00
N VAL A 122 -7.37 4.26 -17.32
CA VAL A 122 -6.45 3.57 -18.25
C VAL A 122 -6.54 4.14 -19.67
N HIS A 123 -7.75 4.46 -20.13
CA HIS A 123 -7.97 5.09 -21.43
C HIS A 123 -7.32 6.48 -21.52
N ASP A 124 -7.48 7.29 -20.48
CA ASP A 124 -7.01 8.69 -20.45
C ASP A 124 -5.50 8.81 -20.20
N HIS A 125 -4.87 7.74 -19.70
CA HIS A 125 -3.43 7.69 -19.41
C HIS A 125 -2.75 6.52 -20.15
N PRO A 126 -2.59 6.60 -21.49
CA PRO A 126 -1.99 5.52 -22.28
C PRO A 126 -0.49 5.28 -21.97
N ASP A 127 0.15 6.18 -21.23
CA ASP A 127 1.56 6.09 -20.82
C ASP A 127 1.75 5.43 -19.44
N ILE A 128 0.70 4.96 -18.77
CA ILE A 128 0.86 4.24 -17.49
C ILE A 128 1.60 2.91 -17.68
N ASP A 129 2.32 2.48 -16.64
CA ASP A 129 2.70 1.08 -16.44
C ASP A 129 1.73 0.48 -15.41
N LEU A 130 0.76 -0.29 -15.89
CA LEU A 130 -0.16 -1.07 -15.06
C LEU A 130 0.45 -2.44 -14.77
N VAL A 131 1.00 -2.58 -13.58
CA VAL A 131 1.82 -3.73 -13.19
C VAL A 131 1.01 -4.72 -12.35
N ASP A 132 0.81 -5.93 -12.87
CA ASP A 132 0.22 -7.04 -12.13
C ASP A 132 1.28 -7.73 -11.25
N VAL A 133 1.11 -7.63 -9.93
CA VAL A 133 1.99 -8.26 -8.94
C VAL A 133 1.39 -9.53 -8.32
N ARG A 134 0.29 -10.05 -8.88
CA ARG A 134 -0.22 -11.38 -8.48
C ARG A 134 0.77 -12.46 -8.87
N GLU A 135 0.70 -13.61 -8.20
CA GLU A 135 1.58 -14.73 -8.56
C GLU A 135 1.13 -15.35 -9.90
N PRO A 136 2.04 -16.00 -10.66
CA PRO A 136 1.73 -16.49 -12.00
C PRO A 136 0.49 -17.37 -12.11
N VAL A 137 0.21 -18.18 -11.07
CA VAL A 137 -0.98 -19.03 -11.01
C VAL A 137 -2.29 -18.24 -10.97
N GLU A 138 -2.32 -17.10 -10.28
CA GLU A 138 -3.48 -16.21 -10.24
C GLU A 138 -3.68 -15.53 -11.59
N GLN A 139 -2.60 -15.04 -12.20
CA GLN A 139 -2.63 -14.34 -13.48
C GLN A 139 -3.09 -15.27 -14.61
N MET A 140 -2.62 -16.52 -14.62
CA MET A 140 -3.01 -17.52 -15.62
C MET A 140 -4.48 -17.93 -15.46
N ARG A 141 -4.94 -18.12 -14.22
CA ARG A 141 -6.32 -18.54 -13.94
C ARG A 141 -7.33 -17.40 -14.13
N PHE A 142 -6.91 -16.18 -13.85
CA PHE A 142 -7.75 -14.98 -13.85
C PHE A 142 -7.00 -13.82 -14.54
N PRO A 143 -6.90 -13.82 -15.87
CA PRO A 143 -6.17 -12.80 -16.62
C PRO A 143 -6.77 -11.42 -16.41
N PHE A 144 -5.93 -10.39 -16.43
CA PHE A 144 -6.37 -8.99 -16.36
C PHE A 144 -5.87 -8.26 -17.61
N PRO A 145 -6.67 -8.19 -18.70
CA PRO A 145 -6.19 -7.76 -20.02
C PRO A 145 -5.63 -6.34 -20.10
N GLN A 146 -5.99 -5.47 -19.17
CA GLN A 146 -5.55 -4.08 -19.11
C GLN A 146 -4.07 -3.95 -18.70
N VAL A 147 -3.48 -4.98 -18.07
CA VAL A 147 -2.13 -4.90 -17.50
C VAL A 147 -1.09 -4.78 -18.62
N THR A 148 -0.15 -3.85 -18.46
CA THR A 148 0.95 -3.65 -19.39
C THR A 148 2.13 -4.56 -19.09
N ARG A 149 2.22 -5.02 -17.83
CA ARG A 149 3.33 -5.84 -17.35
C ARG A 149 2.89 -6.80 -16.25
N SER A 150 3.48 -7.99 -16.24
CA SER A 150 3.45 -8.89 -15.10
C SER A 150 4.81 -8.88 -14.40
N LEU A 151 4.81 -8.58 -13.10
CA LEU A 151 5.97 -8.68 -12.20
C LEU A 151 5.49 -9.26 -10.87
N PRO A 152 5.40 -10.61 -10.75
CA PRO A 152 4.90 -11.28 -9.55
C PRO A 152 5.53 -10.76 -8.26
N PHE A 153 4.76 -10.71 -7.18
CA PHE A 153 5.23 -10.15 -5.91
C PHE A 153 6.48 -10.87 -5.36
N SER A 154 6.64 -12.15 -5.66
CA SER A 154 7.85 -12.93 -5.37
C SER A 154 9.16 -12.34 -5.94
N CYS A 155 9.09 -11.45 -6.92
CA CYS A 155 10.24 -10.72 -7.47
C CYS A 155 10.54 -9.38 -6.77
N TRP A 156 9.77 -8.99 -5.75
CA TRP A 156 9.90 -7.69 -5.07
C TRP A 156 10.85 -7.78 -3.86
N PRO A 157 11.65 -6.72 -3.60
CA PRO A 157 11.57 -5.38 -4.18
C PRO A 157 12.30 -5.19 -5.53
N ASP A 158 13.10 -6.15 -5.98
CA ASP A 158 13.99 -6.00 -7.15
C ASP A 158 13.25 -5.81 -8.48
N GLY A 159 12.00 -6.28 -8.58
CA GLY A 159 11.14 -6.09 -9.76
C GLY A 159 10.95 -4.61 -10.16
N SER A 160 11.09 -3.68 -9.23
CA SER A 160 11.05 -2.24 -9.51
C SER A 160 12.17 -1.76 -10.45
N GLU A 161 13.26 -2.49 -10.61
CA GLU A 161 14.37 -2.18 -11.53
C GLU A 161 13.98 -2.34 -13.00
N ALA A 162 12.91 -3.10 -13.29
CA ALA A 162 12.38 -3.27 -14.63
C ALA A 162 11.42 -2.14 -15.05
N LEU A 163 11.16 -1.17 -14.17
CA LEU A 163 10.20 -0.08 -14.37
C LEU A 163 10.90 1.22 -14.79
N ASP A 164 10.19 2.05 -15.55
CA ASP A 164 10.64 3.38 -15.94
C ASP A 164 10.06 4.45 -15.01
N ALA A 165 10.93 5.14 -14.28
CA ALA A 165 10.53 6.19 -13.33
C ALA A 165 9.87 7.41 -13.97
N ALA A 166 9.99 7.59 -15.29
CA ALA A 166 9.29 8.66 -16.01
C ALA A 166 7.78 8.36 -16.19
N ARG A 167 7.38 7.09 -16.17
CA ARG A 167 6.00 6.66 -16.39
C ARG A 167 5.22 6.63 -15.07
N PRO A 168 3.92 6.99 -15.05
CA PRO A 168 3.08 6.69 -13.90
C PRO A 168 2.93 5.17 -13.75
N THR A 169 3.07 4.66 -12.53
CA THR A 169 2.99 3.22 -12.25
C THR A 169 1.80 2.94 -11.34
N ILE A 170 0.87 2.09 -11.80
CA ILE A 170 -0.26 1.62 -10.99
C ILE A 170 -0.10 0.12 -10.77
N PHE A 171 -0.09 -0.29 -9.51
CA PHE A 171 0.00 -1.70 -9.13
C PHE A 171 -1.36 -2.35 -9.01
N VAL A 172 -1.44 -3.62 -9.42
CA VAL A 172 -2.62 -4.47 -9.24
C VAL A 172 -2.21 -5.77 -8.59
N ALA A 173 -2.96 -6.15 -7.55
CA ALA A 173 -2.87 -7.47 -6.92
C ALA A 173 -4.28 -8.09 -6.85
N GLY A 174 -4.44 -9.26 -6.24
CA GLY A 174 -5.77 -9.82 -5.97
C GLY A 174 -6.58 -8.89 -5.08
N ARG A 175 -5.93 -8.39 -4.02
CA ARG A 175 -6.37 -7.34 -3.08
C ARG A 175 -5.19 -6.42 -2.76
N ASP A 176 -5.43 -5.35 -2.01
CA ASP A 176 -4.51 -4.23 -1.77
C ASP A 176 -3.10 -4.61 -1.29
N ASP A 177 -2.96 -5.66 -0.45
CA ASP A 177 -1.75 -5.99 0.30
C ASP A 177 -0.44 -5.94 -0.50
N ARG A 178 -0.32 -6.76 -1.56
CA ARG A 178 0.90 -6.87 -2.37
C ARG A 178 1.12 -5.64 -3.25
N ALA A 179 0.04 -5.05 -3.75
CA ALA A 179 0.12 -3.87 -4.60
C ALA A 179 0.68 -2.67 -3.83
N ILE A 180 0.33 -2.52 -2.56
CA ILE A 180 0.81 -1.40 -1.73
C ILE A 180 2.26 -1.61 -1.31
N LEU A 181 2.68 -2.84 -1.00
CA LEU A 181 4.10 -3.11 -0.74
C LEU A 181 4.96 -2.82 -1.98
N ALA A 182 4.51 -3.26 -3.16
CA ALA A 182 5.18 -2.92 -4.43
C ALA A 182 5.20 -1.41 -4.71
N ALA A 183 4.08 -0.72 -4.46
CA ALA A 183 3.98 0.73 -4.57
C ALA A 183 4.98 1.43 -3.64
N ARG A 184 5.03 1.01 -2.37
CA ARG A 184 5.97 1.52 -1.36
C ARG A 184 7.42 1.33 -1.79
N ASP A 185 7.79 0.14 -2.27
CA ASP A 185 9.16 -0.13 -2.70
C ASP A 185 9.56 0.69 -3.92
N THR A 186 8.62 0.90 -4.86
CA THR A 186 8.81 1.74 -6.05
C THR A 186 8.94 3.22 -5.67
N MET A 187 8.09 3.71 -4.78
CA MET A 187 8.14 5.06 -4.20
C MET A 187 9.47 5.33 -3.49
N MET A 188 9.98 4.36 -2.73
CA MET A 188 11.27 4.44 -2.03
C MET A 188 12.46 4.53 -3.00
N ARG A 189 12.31 4.07 -4.25
CA ARG A 189 13.29 4.25 -5.32
C ARG A 189 13.18 5.58 -6.05
N GLY A 190 12.31 6.49 -5.61
CA GLY A 190 12.19 7.84 -6.12
C GLY A 190 11.22 8.00 -7.30
N PHE A 191 10.37 7.00 -7.57
CA PHE A 191 9.33 7.13 -8.58
C PHE A 191 8.29 8.17 -8.13
N PRO A 192 8.01 9.21 -8.93
CA PRO A 192 7.21 10.35 -8.48
C PRO A 192 5.69 10.12 -8.62
N ARG A 193 5.27 9.17 -9.46
CA ARG A 193 3.87 8.89 -9.78
C ARG A 193 3.60 7.39 -9.62
N VAL A 194 3.25 6.99 -8.40
CA VAL A 194 3.03 5.59 -8.05
C VAL A 194 1.70 5.45 -7.33
N GLY A 195 0.93 4.42 -7.68
CA GLY A 195 -0.36 4.15 -7.07
C GLY A 195 -0.76 2.69 -7.16
N TYR A 196 -2.02 2.42 -6.85
CA TYR A 196 -2.59 1.08 -7.00
C TYR A 196 -4.08 1.11 -7.33
N LEU A 197 -4.59 0.01 -7.87
CA LEU A 197 -6.02 -0.24 -8.05
C LEU A 197 -6.64 -0.67 -6.72
N VAL A 198 -7.51 0.18 -6.17
CA VAL A 198 -8.19 -0.07 -4.90
C VAL A 198 -9.05 -1.33 -4.98
N GLY A 199 -8.88 -2.23 -4.03
CA GLY A 199 -9.55 -3.53 -3.99
C GLY A 199 -9.02 -4.57 -4.97
N GLY A 200 -8.06 -4.19 -5.83
CA GLY A 200 -7.39 -5.06 -6.77
C GLY A 200 -8.32 -5.72 -7.81
N TYR A 201 -7.87 -6.87 -8.31
CA TYR A 201 -8.62 -7.68 -9.26
C TYR A 201 -10.00 -8.08 -8.74
N ASP A 202 -10.09 -8.43 -7.45
CA ASP A 202 -11.31 -8.97 -6.84
C ASP A 202 -12.44 -7.95 -6.82
N LEU A 203 -12.14 -6.70 -6.43
CA LEU A 203 -13.15 -5.65 -6.41
C LEU A 203 -13.52 -5.18 -7.82
N PHE A 204 -12.52 -5.06 -8.70
CA PHE A 204 -12.78 -4.67 -10.09
C PHE A 204 -13.72 -5.65 -10.79
N HIS A 205 -13.52 -6.96 -10.65
CA HIS A 205 -14.38 -7.97 -11.28
C HIS A 205 -15.66 -8.29 -10.49
N HIS A 206 -15.94 -7.57 -9.41
CA HIS A 206 -17.19 -7.75 -8.69
C HIS A 206 -18.37 -7.34 -9.59
N PRO A 207 -19.47 -8.11 -9.70
CA PRO A 207 -20.56 -7.84 -10.65
C PRO A 207 -21.28 -6.50 -10.51
N ARG A 208 -21.11 -5.81 -9.37
CA ARG A 208 -21.63 -4.45 -9.14
C ARG A 208 -20.71 -3.34 -9.65
N VAL A 209 -19.47 -3.68 -9.97
CA VAL A 209 -18.40 -2.76 -10.39
C VAL A 209 -18.10 -2.96 -11.87
N TYR A 210 -18.01 -4.22 -12.30
CA TYR A 210 -17.75 -4.60 -13.69
C TYR A 210 -18.80 -5.60 -14.17
N ASP A 211 -19.60 -5.20 -15.15
CA ASP A 211 -20.43 -6.10 -15.95
C ASP A 211 -19.72 -6.35 -17.30
N PRO A 212 -19.22 -7.59 -17.56
CA PRO A 212 -18.57 -7.93 -18.82
C PRO A 212 -19.46 -7.68 -20.05
N LYS A 213 -20.79 -7.80 -19.91
CA LYS A 213 -21.75 -7.58 -21.01
C LYS A 213 -21.91 -6.10 -21.31
N GLU A 214 -21.86 -5.26 -20.28
CA GLU A 214 -21.92 -3.80 -20.44
C GLU A 214 -20.60 -3.26 -21.01
N ALA A 215 -19.45 -3.76 -20.52
CA ALA A 215 -18.14 -3.44 -21.06
C ALA A 215 -18.05 -3.78 -22.56
N ALA A 216 -18.48 -4.98 -22.97
CA ALA A 216 -18.50 -5.38 -24.39
C ALA A 216 -19.40 -4.50 -25.27
N ARG A 217 -20.54 -4.01 -24.73
CA ARG A 217 -21.44 -3.09 -25.46
C ARG A 217 -20.81 -1.72 -25.66
N ASN A 218 -20.12 -1.19 -24.64
CA ASN A 218 -19.48 0.12 -24.69
C ASN A 218 -18.22 0.13 -25.59
N SER A 219 -17.45 -0.96 -25.61
CA SER A 219 -16.32 -1.13 -26.54
C SER A 219 -16.77 -1.20 -28.01
N ALA A 220 -17.94 -1.80 -28.27
CA ALA A 220 -18.51 -1.86 -29.62
C ALA A 220 -19.02 -0.49 -30.12
N HIS A 221 -19.34 0.45 -29.22
CA HIS A 221 -19.78 1.81 -29.59
C HIS A 221 -18.61 2.78 -29.80
N HIS A 222 -17.41 2.47 -29.27
CA HIS A 222 -16.22 3.33 -29.38
C HIS A 222 -15.19 2.84 -30.42
N GLY A 223 -15.55 1.87 -31.27
CA GLY A 223 -14.80 1.58 -32.49
C GLY A 223 -13.34 1.19 -32.28
N VAL A 224 -13.03 0.38 -31.26
CA VAL A 224 -11.73 -0.30 -31.18
C VAL A 224 -11.88 -1.66 -31.85
N PHE A 225 -11.47 -1.72 -33.12
CA PHE A 225 -11.22 -2.99 -33.80
C PHE A 225 -10.00 -3.66 -33.19
N ILE A 226 -10.17 -4.94 -32.86
CA ILE A 226 -9.13 -5.89 -32.44
C ILE A 226 -8.11 -6.07 -33.56
#